data_AF-A0A9D6Z8I9-F1
#
_entry.id   AF-A0A9D6Z8I9-F1
#
_cell.length_a   1.000
_cell.length_b   1.000
_cell.length_c   1.000
_cell.angle_alpha   90.00
_cell.angle_beta   90.00
_cell.angle_gamma   90.00
#
_symmetry.space_group_name_H-M   'P 1'
#
loop_
_entity.id
_entity.type
_entity.pdbx_description
1 polymer ?
#
loop_
_entity_poly.entity_id
_entity_poly.type
_entity_poly.pdbx_seq_one_letter_code
_entity_poly.pdbx_strand_id
1 'polypeptide(L)'
;MNWVRTIAAVLVLWSSTVWGATLTWTANTEPDLAGYRVYQCSQQPCTLTSGTATILITLGKVTSFNIGTPTVIQYYFVTAYDQANNESGGSNLATFTPTEAPPPVTQPAIGASPTSFSFTATQGGANPTTQTLSISNTGSGTLSWTTTDNVPWMTLSRASGTNNGVVIVSVITGATSPGTHNGMITLSATGASLVSVPVTFTVTTAPAPPPPPPLTVPPVPNGLRITIAQ
;
A
#
# COMPACT_ATOMS: atom_id res chain seq x y z
N MET A 1 32.03 51.21 -26.02
CA MET A 1 31.37 50.34 -25.04
C MET A 1 31.71 48.90 -25.39
N ASN A 2 32.54 48.23 -24.59
CA ASN A 2 32.95 46.86 -24.86
C ASN A 2 31.87 45.89 -24.39
N TRP A 3 31.51 44.98 -25.28
CA TRP A 3 30.39 44.07 -25.12
C TRP A 3 30.79 42.97 -24.13
N VAL A 4 29.87 42.67 -23.22
CA VAL A 4 30.00 41.81 -22.03
C VAL A 4 30.79 40.53 -22.31
N ARG A 5 31.87 40.31 -21.54
CA ARG A 5 32.65 39.06 -21.56
C ARG A 5 32.38 38.24 -20.30
N THR A 6 31.74 37.10 -20.55
CA THR A 6 31.79 35.82 -19.83
C THR A 6 31.24 35.80 -18.41
N ILE A 7 30.20 35.00 -18.21
CA ILE A 7 29.90 34.41 -16.91
C ILE A 7 29.50 32.95 -17.11
N ALA A 8 30.26 32.07 -16.45
CA ALA A 8 29.99 30.66 -16.30
C ALA A 8 28.91 30.46 -15.23
N ALA A 9 27.75 29.95 -15.62
CA ALA A 9 26.77 29.44 -14.67
C ALA A 9 27.31 28.14 -14.05
N VAL A 10 27.90 28.22 -12.86
CA VAL A 10 28.20 27.02 -12.06
C VAL A 10 26.96 26.71 -11.23
N LEU A 11 26.21 25.71 -11.67
CA LEU A 11 25.15 25.08 -10.91
C LEU A 11 25.79 24.33 -9.73
N VAL A 12 25.77 24.92 -8.53
CA VAL A 12 26.21 24.21 -7.32
C VAL A 12 24.98 23.60 -6.65
N LEU A 13 24.87 22.27 -6.76
CA LEU A 13 23.85 21.47 -6.08
C LEU A 13 24.31 21.19 -4.64
N TRP A 14 23.83 21.96 -3.66
CA TRP A 14 23.84 21.52 -2.27
C TRP A 14 22.41 21.19 -1.85
N SER A 15 22.13 19.90 -1.78
CA SER A 15 20.94 19.38 -1.13
C SER A 15 21.04 19.58 0.38
N SER A 16 20.51 20.70 0.87
CA SER A 16 20.17 20.85 2.28
C SER A 16 18.97 21.77 2.44
N THR A 17 17.81 21.16 2.65
CA THR A 17 16.67 21.63 3.48
C THR A 17 16.50 23.14 3.71
N VAL A 18 16.54 23.97 2.67
CA VAL A 18 15.87 25.28 2.61
C VAL A 18 15.65 25.70 1.14
N TRP A 19 14.39 25.65 0.74
CA TRP A 19 13.67 26.32 -0.35
C TRP A 19 14.39 26.46 -1.71
N GLY A 20 14.01 25.63 -2.67
CA GLY A 20 14.15 25.92 -4.11
C GLY A 20 15.55 25.82 -4.73
N ALA A 21 15.59 25.71 -6.06
CA ALA A 21 16.79 25.96 -6.83
C ALA A 21 17.09 27.46 -6.86
N THR A 22 18.38 27.80 -6.85
CA THR A 22 18.85 29.18 -6.90
C THR A 22 19.65 29.41 -8.16
N LEU A 23 19.24 30.40 -8.94
CA LEU A 23 20.03 30.92 -10.06
C LEU A 23 21.11 31.85 -9.50
N THR A 24 22.34 31.70 -9.97
CA THR A 24 23.45 32.58 -9.60
C THR A 24 24.18 33.06 -10.85
N TRP A 25 24.68 34.28 -10.80
CA TRP A 25 25.46 34.89 -11.87
C TRP A 25 26.57 35.77 -11.28
N THR A 26 27.63 36.03 -12.04
CA THR A 26 28.70 36.93 -11.63
C THR A 26 28.25 38.39 -11.79
N ALA A 27 28.73 39.26 -10.90
CA ALA A 27 28.38 40.67 -10.97
C ALA A 27 29.09 41.36 -12.14
N ASN A 28 28.34 42.18 -12.89
CA ASN A 28 28.83 43.24 -13.74
C ASN A 28 29.57 44.31 -12.91
N THR A 29 30.63 44.90 -13.46
CA THR A 29 31.52 45.87 -12.77
C THR A 29 31.34 47.30 -13.27
N GLU A 30 30.40 47.52 -14.19
CA GLU A 30 30.13 48.82 -14.79
C GLU A 30 29.68 49.83 -13.71
N PRO A 31 30.24 51.06 -13.70
CA PRO A 31 29.90 52.06 -12.68
C PRO A 31 28.41 52.46 -12.67
N ASP A 32 27.78 52.40 -13.83
CA ASP A 32 26.39 52.76 -14.09
C ASP A 32 25.41 51.60 -13.95
N LEU A 33 25.88 50.39 -13.58
CA LEU A 33 25.01 49.26 -13.29
C LEU A 33 23.95 49.65 -12.26
N ALA A 34 22.68 49.42 -12.57
CA ALA A 34 21.55 49.63 -11.68
C ALA A 34 21.01 48.31 -11.10
N GLY A 35 21.05 47.22 -11.88
CA GLY A 35 20.61 45.91 -11.41
C GLY A 35 20.52 44.86 -12.51
N TYR A 36 19.71 43.83 -12.27
CA TYR A 36 19.52 42.68 -13.16
C TYR A 36 18.05 42.39 -13.42
N ARG A 37 17.73 41.86 -14.61
CA ARG A 37 16.41 41.28 -14.91
C ARG A 37 16.58 39.80 -15.17
N VAL A 38 15.75 38.99 -14.50
CA VAL A 38 15.70 37.54 -14.71
C VAL A 38 14.55 37.25 -15.66
N TYR A 39 14.85 36.54 -16.73
CA TYR A 39 13.89 36.07 -17.72
C TYR A 39 13.63 34.58 -17.55
N GLN A 40 12.40 34.17 -17.84
CA GLN A 40 11.99 32.77 -17.89
C GLN A 40 11.29 32.44 -19.20
N CYS A 41 11.48 31.21 -19.67
CA CYS A 41 10.76 30.62 -20.80
C CYS A 41 10.31 29.19 -20.46
N SER A 42 9.15 28.79 -20.98
CA SER A 42 8.65 27.40 -20.93
C SER A 42 9.11 26.55 -22.11
N GLN A 43 9.73 27.15 -23.13
CA GLN A 43 10.17 26.48 -24.35
C GLN A 43 11.37 27.19 -24.99
N GLN A 44 12.11 26.46 -25.84
CA GLN A 44 13.22 27.00 -26.62
C GLN A 44 12.77 27.44 -28.03
N PRO A 45 13.46 28.41 -28.68
CA PRO A 45 14.59 29.17 -28.16
C PRO A 45 14.14 30.18 -27.09
N CYS A 46 14.98 30.40 -26.09
CA CYS A 46 14.73 31.33 -24.98
C CYS A 46 15.73 32.47 -25.06
N THR A 47 15.32 33.58 -25.67
CA THR A 47 16.14 34.77 -25.93
C THR A 47 15.27 36.03 -25.87
N LEU A 48 15.86 37.21 -25.72
CA LEU A 48 15.12 38.48 -25.79
C LEU A 48 14.41 38.68 -27.14
N THR A 49 14.98 38.15 -28.23
CA THR A 49 14.47 38.31 -29.59
C THR A 49 13.44 37.24 -29.99
N SER A 50 13.32 36.14 -29.24
CA SER A 50 12.42 35.04 -29.60
C SER A 50 10.96 35.29 -29.18
N GLY A 51 10.68 36.33 -28.39
CA GLY A 51 9.34 36.64 -27.89
C GLY A 51 8.77 35.62 -26.87
N THR A 52 9.50 34.55 -26.59
CA THR A 52 9.16 33.49 -25.62
C THR A 52 9.63 33.80 -24.20
N ALA A 53 10.49 34.80 -24.05
CA ALA A 53 11.06 35.24 -22.79
C ALA A 53 10.11 36.20 -22.07
N THR A 54 9.79 35.88 -20.82
CA THR A 54 9.01 36.75 -19.92
C THR A 54 9.90 37.22 -18.78
N ILE A 55 9.79 38.49 -18.39
CA ILE A 55 10.48 39.00 -17.20
C ILE A 55 9.84 38.35 -15.99
N LEU A 56 10.62 37.53 -15.28
CA LEU A 56 10.21 36.93 -14.02
C LEU A 56 10.33 37.94 -12.89
N ILE A 57 11.46 38.64 -12.82
CA ILE A 57 11.72 39.66 -11.78
C ILE A 57 12.78 40.66 -12.21
N THR A 58 12.69 41.89 -11.68
CA THR A 58 13.75 42.91 -11.74
C THR A 58 14.35 43.06 -10.35
N LEU A 59 15.66 42.97 -10.25
CA LEU A 59 16.42 42.93 -9.02
C LEU A 59 17.45 44.07 -9.02
N GLY A 60 17.84 44.53 -7.83
CA GLY A 60 18.97 45.44 -7.67
C GLY A 60 20.31 44.76 -7.97
N LYS A 61 21.38 45.23 -7.33
CA LYS A 61 22.75 44.70 -7.48
C LYS A 61 22.98 43.36 -6.74
N VAL A 62 22.07 42.42 -6.90
CA VAL A 62 22.20 41.06 -6.37
C VAL A 62 22.74 40.12 -7.44
N THR A 63 23.34 39.01 -7.03
CA THR A 63 23.97 38.01 -7.91
C THR A 63 23.31 36.63 -7.80
N SER A 64 22.14 36.58 -7.17
CA SER A 64 21.43 35.34 -6.93
C SER A 64 19.93 35.58 -6.84
N PHE A 65 19.15 34.62 -7.32
CA PHE A 65 17.69 34.61 -7.21
C PHE A 65 17.17 33.19 -7.00
N ASN A 66 16.29 33.03 -6.02
CA ASN A 66 15.65 31.74 -5.77
C ASN A 66 14.49 31.53 -6.76
N ILE A 67 14.59 30.52 -7.62
CA ILE A 67 13.57 30.19 -8.62
C ILE A 67 12.52 29.20 -8.09
N GLY A 68 12.60 28.83 -6.81
CA GLY A 68 11.72 27.82 -6.22
C GLY A 68 11.96 26.43 -6.79
N THR A 69 10.93 25.60 -6.85
CA THR A 69 10.97 24.24 -7.39
C THR A 69 9.97 24.09 -8.53
N PRO A 70 10.31 24.52 -9.76
CA PRO A 70 9.45 24.29 -10.91
C PRO A 70 9.10 22.80 -11.05
N THR A 71 7.86 22.49 -11.44
CA THR A 71 7.40 21.10 -11.65
C THR A 71 7.61 20.61 -13.08
N VAL A 72 8.01 21.51 -13.98
CA VAL A 72 8.29 21.24 -15.39
C VAL A 72 9.66 21.80 -15.76
N ILE A 73 10.20 21.35 -16.89
CA ILE A 73 11.45 21.90 -17.43
C ILE A 73 11.23 23.39 -17.71
N GLN A 74 12.19 24.21 -17.25
CA GLN A 74 12.10 25.66 -17.35
C GLN A 74 13.47 26.25 -17.70
N TYR A 75 13.47 27.31 -18.49
CA TYR A 75 14.68 27.92 -19.02
C TYR A 75 14.80 29.37 -18.51
N TYR A 76 16.00 29.77 -18.10
CA TYR A 76 16.26 31.09 -17.54
C TYR A 76 17.50 31.73 -18.16
N PHE A 77 17.47 33.05 -18.29
CA PHE A 77 18.66 33.87 -18.56
C PHE A 77 18.53 35.22 -17.84
N VAL A 78 19.63 35.93 -17.70
CA VAL A 78 19.71 37.19 -16.96
C VAL A 78 20.28 38.28 -17.87
N THR A 79 19.77 39.50 -17.73
CA THR A 79 20.35 40.71 -18.33
C THR A 79 20.72 41.69 -17.22
N ALA A 80 21.67 42.58 -17.49
CA ALA A 80 21.97 43.73 -16.66
C ALA A 80 21.24 44.97 -17.21
N TYR A 81 20.86 45.90 -16.33
CA TYR A 81 20.37 47.21 -16.73
C TYR A 81 21.09 48.34 -15.98
N ASP A 82 21.28 49.47 -16.67
CA ASP A 82 21.94 50.66 -16.12
C ASP A 82 20.94 51.67 -15.50
N GLN A 83 21.45 52.77 -14.95
CA GLN A 83 20.60 53.83 -14.37
C GLN A 83 19.71 54.57 -15.38
N ALA A 84 20.05 54.48 -16.67
CA ALA A 84 19.22 54.99 -17.77
C ALA A 84 18.24 53.93 -18.30
N ASN A 85 18.18 52.75 -17.67
CA ASN A 85 17.37 51.60 -18.06
C ASN A 85 17.74 51.02 -19.45
N ASN A 86 18.98 51.19 -19.90
CA ASN A 86 19.50 50.42 -21.02
C ASN A 86 19.77 49.00 -20.57
N GLU A 87 19.40 48.03 -21.40
CA GLU A 87 19.51 46.61 -21.09
C GLU A 87 20.62 45.94 -21.91
N SER A 88 21.38 45.06 -21.26
CA SER A 88 22.41 44.26 -21.91
C SER A 88 21.82 43.15 -22.79
N GLY A 89 22.67 42.47 -23.55
CA GLY A 89 22.32 41.13 -24.07
C GLY A 89 22.04 40.14 -22.94
N GLY A 90 21.29 39.07 -23.24
CA GLY A 90 21.03 37.99 -22.30
C GLY A 90 22.27 37.14 -22.01
N SER A 91 22.32 36.57 -20.81
CA SER A 91 23.32 35.56 -20.41
C SER A 91 23.19 34.27 -21.22
N ASN A 92 24.06 33.30 -20.94
CA ASN A 92 23.81 31.92 -21.37
C ASN A 92 22.51 31.39 -20.75
N LEU A 93 21.94 30.38 -21.40
CA LEU A 93 20.74 29.72 -20.90
C LEU A 93 21.07 28.80 -19.73
N ALA A 94 20.30 28.94 -18.65
CA ALA A 94 20.24 27.99 -17.55
C ALA A 94 18.97 27.14 -17.70
N THR A 95 19.10 25.82 -17.55
CA THR A 95 17.98 24.88 -17.62
C THR A 95 17.74 24.30 -16.24
N PHE A 96 16.51 24.40 -15.76
CA PHE A 96 16.03 23.65 -14.61
C PHE A 96 15.30 22.41 -15.11
N THR A 97 15.80 21.24 -14.71
CA THR A 97 15.11 19.96 -14.93
C THR A 97 14.61 19.47 -13.57
N PRO A 98 13.28 19.36 -13.35
CA PRO A 98 12.78 18.77 -12.13
C PRO A 98 13.30 17.35 -12.02
N THR A 99 13.79 16.98 -10.84
CA THR A 99 14.04 15.56 -10.55
C THR A 99 12.69 14.87 -10.55
N GLU A 100 12.53 13.84 -11.37
CA GLU A 100 11.33 13.01 -11.33
C GLU A 100 11.16 12.46 -9.90
N ALA A 101 9.95 12.55 -9.36
CA ALA A 101 9.66 11.89 -8.10
C ALA A 101 9.98 10.40 -8.26
N PRO A 102 10.63 9.74 -7.28
CA PRO A 102 10.82 8.30 -7.36
C PRO A 102 9.46 7.64 -7.62
N PRO A 103 9.38 6.62 -8.50
CA PRO A 103 8.13 5.97 -8.81
C PRO A 103 7.45 5.51 -7.51
N PRO A 104 6.12 5.56 -7.41
CA PRO A 104 5.41 5.11 -6.22
C PRO A 104 5.92 3.72 -5.84
N VAL A 105 6.37 3.53 -4.60
CA VAL A 105 6.72 2.20 -4.10
C VAL A 105 5.45 1.37 -4.09
N THR A 106 5.29 0.55 -5.11
CA THR A 106 4.12 -0.32 -5.22
C THR A 106 4.35 -1.50 -4.25
N GLN A 107 3.39 -1.71 -3.36
CA GLN A 107 3.46 -2.69 -2.27
C GLN A 107 2.64 -3.95 -2.60
N PRO A 108 3.01 -5.13 -2.07
CA PRO A 108 2.18 -6.31 -2.19
C PRO A 108 0.85 -6.10 -1.44
N ALA A 109 -0.21 -6.72 -1.94
CA ALA A 109 -1.53 -6.68 -1.31
C ALA A 109 -2.11 -8.08 -1.22
N ILE A 110 -2.73 -8.39 -0.08
CA ILE A 110 -3.33 -9.70 0.18
C ILE A 110 -4.76 -9.70 -0.32
N GLY A 111 -5.07 -10.59 -1.26
CA GLY A 111 -6.41 -11.03 -1.57
C GLY A 111 -6.72 -12.36 -0.87
N ALA A 112 -7.94 -12.50 -0.35
CA ALA A 112 -8.42 -13.71 0.30
C ALA A 112 -9.81 -14.07 -0.22
N SER A 113 -10.00 -15.34 -0.61
CA SER A 113 -11.29 -15.84 -1.07
C SER A 113 -11.53 -17.28 -0.61
N PRO A 114 -12.68 -17.59 0.03
CA PRO A 114 -13.74 -16.66 0.45
C PRO A 114 -13.30 -15.74 1.60
N THR A 115 -14.07 -14.67 1.85
CA THR A 115 -13.82 -13.71 2.95
C THR A 115 -14.40 -14.15 4.28
N SER A 116 -15.13 -15.27 4.34
CA SER A 116 -15.61 -15.90 5.57
C SER A 116 -15.89 -17.38 5.34
N PHE A 117 -15.91 -18.17 6.42
CA PHE A 117 -16.26 -19.59 6.38
C PHE A 117 -17.37 -19.92 7.40
N SER A 118 -18.18 -20.92 7.05
CA SER A 118 -19.20 -21.48 7.95
C SER A 118 -19.14 -23.00 7.91
N PHE A 119 -19.08 -23.63 9.08
CA PHE A 119 -19.05 -25.08 9.25
C PHE A 119 -20.19 -25.52 10.18
N THR A 120 -20.72 -26.72 9.96
CA THR A 120 -21.76 -27.31 10.80
C THR A 120 -21.44 -28.77 11.13
N ALA A 121 -21.71 -29.18 12.36
CA ALA A 121 -21.59 -30.58 12.79
C ALA A 121 -22.60 -30.91 13.89
N THR A 122 -22.88 -32.19 14.07
CA THR A 122 -23.63 -32.71 15.23
C THR A 122 -22.64 -33.10 16.32
N GLN A 123 -22.92 -32.78 17.58
CA GLN A 123 -22.07 -33.13 18.73
C GLN A 123 -21.75 -34.64 18.73
N GLY A 124 -20.47 -34.99 18.87
CA GLY A 124 -19.99 -36.37 18.83
C GLY A 124 -20.04 -37.04 17.44
N GLY A 125 -20.46 -36.30 16.40
CA GLY A 125 -20.48 -36.75 15.02
C GLY A 125 -19.13 -36.61 14.31
N ALA A 126 -19.13 -36.83 13.00
CA ALA A 126 -17.95 -36.64 12.16
C ALA A 126 -17.53 -35.16 12.06
N ASN A 127 -16.28 -34.93 11.67
CA ASN A 127 -15.79 -33.60 11.35
C ASN A 127 -16.48 -33.07 10.07
N PRO A 128 -16.75 -31.75 9.96
CA PRO A 128 -17.26 -31.15 8.74
C PRO A 128 -16.31 -31.35 7.55
N THR A 129 -16.84 -31.26 6.34
CA THR A 129 -16.01 -31.19 5.12
C THR A 129 -15.08 -29.99 5.18
N THR A 130 -13.81 -30.20 4.85
CA THR A 130 -12.80 -29.14 4.80
C THR A 130 -13.14 -28.10 3.74
N GLN A 131 -12.81 -26.83 4.00
CA GLN A 131 -13.00 -25.73 3.05
C GLN A 131 -11.66 -25.16 2.61
N THR A 132 -11.66 -24.47 1.47
CA THR A 132 -10.42 -23.97 0.85
C THR A 132 -10.38 -22.46 0.87
N LEU A 133 -9.28 -21.91 1.40
CA LEU A 133 -8.92 -20.49 1.33
C LEU A 133 -7.89 -20.28 0.22
N SER A 134 -8.26 -19.48 -0.77
CA SER A 134 -7.34 -19.01 -1.81
C SER A 134 -6.75 -17.66 -1.42
N ILE A 135 -5.43 -17.57 -1.46
CA ILE A 135 -4.65 -16.35 -1.21
C ILE A 135 -4.10 -15.87 -2.54
N SER A 136 -4.25 -14.59 -2.83
CA SER A 136 -3.72 -13.95 -4.05
C SER A 136 -2.89 -12.73 -3.72
N ASN A 137 -1.87 -12.46 -4.53
CA ASN A 137 -1.19 -11.18 -4.54
C ASN A 137 -1.91 -10.23 -5.50
N THR A 138 -2.67 -9.29 -4.97
CA THR A 138 -3.42 -8.29 -5.75
C THR A 138 -2.65 -6.98 -5.92
N GLY A 139 -1.49 -6.86 -5.28
CA GLY A 139 -0.58 -5.73 -5.39
C GLY A 139 0.53 -6.00 -6.39
N SER A 140 1.66 -5.34 -6.20
CA SER A 140 2.88 -5.57 -6.96
C SER A 140 3.97 -6.20 -6.08
N GLY A 141 5.12 -6.51 -6.67
CA GLY A 141 6.22 -7.13 -5.93
C GLY A 141 5.89 -8.55 -5.47
N THR A 142 6.71 -9.09 -4.57
CA THR A 142 6.52 -10.45 -4.04
C THR A 142 5.77 -10.40 -2.72
N LEU A 143 4.64 -11.10 -2.64
CA LEU A 143 3.88 -11.24 -1.40
C LEU A 143 4.43 -12.43 -0.59
N SER A 144 5.07 -12.19 0.55
CA SER A 144 5.44 -13.27 1.48
C SER A 144 4.49 -13.26 2.66
N TRP A 145 3.54 -14.19 2.66
CA TRP A 145 2.42 -14.18 3.60
C TRP A 145 2.53 -15.30 4.65
N THR A 146 1.93 -15.05 5.81
CA THR A 146 1.72 -16.01 6.89
C THR A 146 0.24 -16.08 7.26
N THR A 147 -0.19 -17.25 7.72
CA THR A 147 -1.56 -17.56 8.15
C THR A 147 -1.55 -18.09 9.57
N THR A 148 -2.40 -17.52 10.42
CA THR A 148 -2.59 -17.97 11.81
C THR A 148 -4.07 -18.05 12.13
N ASP A 149 -4.45 -18.98 12.99
CA ASP A 149 -5.76 -19.04 13.62
C ASP A 149 -5.68 -18.65 15.12
N ASN A 150 -6.83 -18.41 15.74
CA ASN A 150 -6.93 -18.03 17.16
C ASN A 150 -7.76 -19.02 18.00
N VAL A 151 -8.04 -20.23 17.49
CA VAL A 151 -8.99 -21.16 18.11
C VAL A 151 -8.52 -22.61 18.03
N PRO A 152 -8.68 -23.40 19.12
CA PRO A 152 -8.15 -24.76 19.17
C PRO A 152 -8.94 -25.80 18.35
N TRP A 153 -10.16 -25.46 17.91
CA TRP A 153 -11.02 -26.36 17.13
C TRP A 153 -10.78 -26.27 15.62
N MET A 154 -9.89 -25.39 15.16
CA MET A 154 -9.55 -25.18 13.76
C MET A 154 -8.09 -25.56 13.48
N THR A 155 -7.82 -26.03 12.26
CA THR A 155 -6.46 -26.28 11.78
C THR A 155 -6.31 -25.79 10.34
N LEU A 156 -5.12 -25.26 10.04
CA LEU A 156 -4.75 -24.76 8.72
C LEU A 156 -3.65 -25.63 8.13
N SER A 157 -3.77 -26.03 6.86
CA SER A 157 -2.78 -26.91 6.21
C SER A 157 -1.42 -26.24 5.96
N ARG A 158 -1.37 -24.91 5.97
CA ARG A 158 -0.16 -24.11 5.79
C ARG A 158 -0.20 -22.88 6.68
N ALA A 159 0.95 -22.55 7.25
CA ALA A 159 1.17 -21.35 8.05
C ALA A 159 1.85 -20.22 7.25
N SER A 160 2.34 -20.49 6.04
CA SER A 160 3.03 -19.50 5.21
C SER A 160 3.11 -19.89 3.73
N GLY A 161 3.44 -18.90 2.89
CA GLY A 161 3.74 -19.09 1.48
C GLY A 161 4.12 -17.79 0.77
N THR A 162 4.30 -17.88 -0.55
CA THR A 162 4.75 -16.78 -1.40
C THR A 162 3.82 -16.58 -2.59
N ASN A 163 3.52 -15.34 -2.94
CA ASN A 163 2.56 -14.94 -3.98
C ASN A 163 1.21 -15.64 -3.76
N ASN A 164 0.69 -16.31 -4.78
CA ASN A 164 -0.58 -17.01 -4.69
C ASN A 164 -0.43 -18.31 -3.92
N GLY A 165 -1.46 -18.66 -3.15
CA GLY A 165 -1.43 -19.80 -2.26
C GLY A 165 -2.81 -20.38 -2.03
N VAL A 166 -2.80 -21.62 -1.54
CA VAL A 166 -4.00 -22.32 -1.12
C VAL A 166 -3.78 -22.87 0.28
N VAL A 167 -4.73 -22.61 1.17
CA VAL A 167 -4.75 -23.11 2.55
C VAL A 167 -6.06 -23.87 2.75
N ILE A 168 -5.96 -25.09 3.26
CA ILE A 168 -7.11 -25.92 3.59
C ILE A 168 -7.46 -25.63 5.04
N VAL A 169 -8.71 -25.26 5.28
CA VAL A 169 -9.29 -24.98 6.59
C VAL A 169 -10.09 -26.19 7.04
N SER A 170 -9.70 -26.78 8.15
CA SER A 170 -10.35 -27.96 8.73
C SER A 170 -10.83 -27.66 10.15
N VAL A 171 -12.01 -28.15 10.49
CA VAL A 171 -12.62 -27.99 11.81
C VAL A 171 -12.80 -29.36 12.45
N ILE A 172 -12.55 -29.45 13.77
CA ILE A 172 -12.67 -30.68 14.54
C ILE A 172 -13.92 -30.60 15.42
N THR A 173 -14.87 -31.52 15.22
CA THR A 173 -16.09 -31.60 16.04
C THR A 173 -15.77 -32.07 17.45
N GLY A 174 -15.02 -33.17 17.60
CA GLY A 174 -14.53 -33.67 18.89
C GLY A 174 -15.56 -33.64 20.02
N ALA A 175 -15.13 -33.16 21.19
CA ALA A 175 -15.97 -32.93 22.37
C ALA A 175 -16.54 -31.48 22.43
N THR A 176 -16.56 -30.76 21.31
CA THR A 176 -17.02 -29.38 21.27
C THR A 176 -18.49 -29.31 21.68
N SER A 177 -18.81 -28.40 22.61
CA SER A 177 -20.17 -28.27 23.12
C SER A 177 -21.12 -27.75 22.04
N PRO A 178 -22.41 -28.13 22.07
CA PRO A 178 -23.42 -27.54 21.21
C PRO A 178 -23.44 -26.02 21.36
N GLY A 179 -23.65 -25.32 20.24
CA GLY A 179 -23.62 -23.86 20.16
C GLY A 179 -22.79 -23.34 18.99
N THR A 180 -22.71 -22.01 18.91
CA THR A 180 -21.93 -21.31 17.90
C THR A 180 -20.56 -20.92 18.44
N HIS A 181 -19.51 -21.34 17.75
CA HIS A 181 -18.12 -21.04 18.04
C HIS A 181 -17.57 -20.11 16.95
N ASN A 182 -17.00 -18.99 17.35
CA ASN A 182 -16.41 -18.02 16.43
C ASN A 182 -14.89 -18.09 16.50
N GLY A 183 -14.25 -18.09 15.34
CA GLY A 183 -12.82 -18.07 15.16
C GLY A 183 -12.43 -17.09 14.06
N MET A 184 -11.14 -16.83 13.95
CA MET A 184 -10.58 -15.90 12.98
C MET A 184 -9.29 -16.47 12.40
N ILE A 185 -9.18 -16.43 11.09
CA ILE A 185 -7.91 -16.63 10.37
C ILE A 185 -7.34 -15.25 10.08
N THR A 186 -6.06 -15.06 10.40
CA THR A 186 -5.33 -13.82 10.15
C THR A 186 -4.24 -14.07 9.12
N LEU A 187 -4.25 -13.24 8.07
CA LEU A 187 -3.25 -13.19 7.01
C LEU A 187 -2.39 -11.95 7.19
N SER A 188 -1.07 -12.12 7.25
CA SER A 188 -0.12 -11.01 7.34
C SER A 188 1.01 -11.16 6.33
N ALA A 189 1.50 -10.05 5.80
CA ALA A 189 2.67 -10.00 4.93
C ALA A 189 3.39 -8.65 5.11
N THR A 190 4.72 -8.66 4.98
CA THR A 190 5.51 -7.42 5.05
C THR A 190 5.12 -6.48 3.91
N GLY A 191 4.76 -5.25 4.26
CA GLY A 191 4.35 -4.24 3.29
C GLY A 191 2.91 -4.39 2.77
N ALA A 192 2.11 -5.32 3.30
CA ALA A 192 0.69 -5.41 2.97
C ALA A 192 -0.19 -5.12 4.21
N SER A 193 -1.40 -4.61 3.98
CA SER A 193 -2.42 -4.54 5.03
C SER A 193 -2.84 -5.95 5.47
N LEU A 194 -3.03 -6.10 6.78
CA LEU A 194 -3.52 -7.35 7.39
C LEU A 194 -4.94 -7.68 6.94
N VAL A 195 -5.22 -8.95 6.69
CA VAL A 195 -6.55 -9.46 6.29
C VAL A 195 -7.05 -10.46 7.32
N SER A 196 -8.29 -10.27 7.78
CA SER A 196 -8.96 -11.16 8.71
C SER A 196 -10.12 -11.87 8.03
N VAL A 197 -10.16 -13.19 8.14
CA VAL A 197 -11.22 -14.05 7.59
C VAL A 197 -11.96 -14.72 8.76
N PRO A 198 -13.17 -14.26 9.11
CA PRO A 198 -13.95 -14.87 10.19
C PRO A 198 -14.43 -16.29 9.82
N VAL A 199 -14.50 -17.14 10.84
CA VAL A 199 -14.97 -18.52 10.74
C VAL A 199 -16.02 -18.77 11.80
N THR A 200 -17.19 -19.24 11.38
CA THR A 200 -18.26 -19.66 12.30
C THR A 200 -18.40 -21.17 12.25
N PHE A 201 -18.41 -21.80 13.41
CA PHE A 201 -18.66 -23.24 13.56
C PHE A 201 -19.86 -23.48 14.45
N THR A 202 -20.91 -24.09 13.90
CA THR A 202 -22.14 -24.39 14.64
C THR A 202 -22.22 -25.87 14.94
N VAL A 203 -22.25 -26.21 16.23
CA VAL A 203 -22.44 -27.59 16.70
C VAL A 203 -23.88 -27.76 17.17
N THR A 204 -24.63 -28.67 16.57
CA THR A 204 -25.98 -29.03 17.01
C THR A 204 -25.94 -30.15 18.03
N THR A 205 -26.97 -30.22 18.88
CA THR A 205 -27.12 -31.32 19.84
C THR A 205 -27.29 -32.66 19.13
N ALA A 206 -26.70 -33.73 19.66
CA ALA A 206 -26.96 -35.07 19.18
C ALA A 206 -28.45 -35.42 19.28
N PRO A 207 -29.04 -36.15 18.31
CA PRO A 207 -30.37 -36.70 18.45
C PRO A 207 -30.47 -37.54 19.72
N ALA A 208 -31.59 -37.46 20.43
CA ALA A 208 -31.84 -38.34 21.56
C ALA A 208 -31.70 -39.81 21.13
N PRO A 209 -31.11 -40.70 21.96
CA PRO A 209 -31.10 -42.13 21.67
C PRO A 209 -32.52 -42.62 21.41
N PRO A 210 -32.73 -43.56 20.48
CA PRO A 210 -34.04 -44.18 20.35
C PRO A 210 -34.46 -44.77 21.70
N PRO A 211 -35.74 -44.68 22.08
CA PRO A 211 -36.19 -45.26 23.34
C PRO A 211 -35.82 -46.74 23.39
N PRO A 212 -35.43 -47.26 24.57
CA PRO A 212 -35.12 -48.68 24.70
C PRO A 212 -36.33 -49.52 24.27
N PRO A 213 -36.11 -50.69 23.64
CA PRO A 213 -37.21 -51.57 23.29
C PRO A 213 -38.01 -51.93 24.55
N PRO A 214 -39.35 -52.10 24.46
CA PRO A 214 -40.15 -52.55 25.58
C PRO A 214 -39.56 -53.83 26.15
N LEU A 215 -39.43 -53.92 27.48
CA LEU A 215 -39.06 -55.16 28.13
C LEU A 215 -40.13 -56.21 27.78
N THR A 216 -39.77 -57.20 26.97
CA THR A 216 -40.59 -58.38 26.79
C THR A 216 -40.55 -59.15 28.10
N VAL A 217 -41.59 -59.01 28.92
CA VAL A 217 -41.77 -59.86 30.10
C VAL A 217 -41.89 -61.29 29.58
N PRO A 218 -40.96 -62.21 29.92
CA PRO A 218 -41.10 -63.61 29.51
C PRO A 218 -42.44 -64.14 30.03
N PRO A 219 -43.14 -64.99 29.26
CA PRO A 219 -44.39 -65.58 29.72
C PRO A 219 -44.16 -66.25 31.07
N VAL A 220 -45.01 -65.91 32.05
CA VAL A 220 -45.02 -66.56 33.36
C VAL A 220 -45.13 -68.07 33.10
N PRO A 221 -44.17 -68.90 33.56
CA PRO A 221 -44.31 -70.34 33.45
C PRO A 221 -45.63 -70.71 34.13
N ASN A 222 -46.54 -71.34 33.39
CA ASN A 222 -47.75 -71.91 33.99
C ASN A 222 -47.31 -72.90 35.06
N GLY A 223 -47.40 -72.46 36.32
CA GLY A 223 -47.14 -73.29 37.49
C GLY A 223 -48.00 -74.55 37.43
N LEU A 224 -47.39 -75.65 37.87
CA LEU A 224 -47.98 -76.98 37.89
C LEU A 224 -49.42 -76.98 38.44
N ARG A 225 -50.34 -77.62 37.71
CA ARG A 225 -51.60 -78.07 38.30
C ARG A 225 -51.27 -79.15 39.34
N ILE A 226 -51.40 -78.84 40.62
CA ILE A 226 -51.42 -79.86 41.67
C ILE A 226 -52.82 -80.48 41.65
N THR A 227 -52.94 -81.69 41.10
CA THR A 227 -54.12 -82.55 41.25
C THR A 227 -54.05 -83.18 42.64
N ILE A 228 -54.99 -82.83 43.52
CA ILE A 228 -55.16 -83.55 44.80
C ILE A 228 -56.03 -84.78 44.49
N ALA A 229 -55.48 -85.98 44.68
CA ALA A 229 -56.24 -87.21 44.64
C ALA A 229 -56.86 -87.48 46.01
N GLN A 230 -58.19 -87.59 46.01
CA GLN A 230 -59.15 -88.11 47.00
C GLN A 230 -58.92 -87.81 48.49
#